data_AF-A0A7X6ZFP0-F1
#
_entry.id   AF-A0A7X6ZFP0-F1
#
_cell.length_a   1.000
_cell.length_b   1.000
_cell.length_c   1.000
_cell.angle_alpha   90.00
_cell.angle_beta   90.00
_cell.angle_gamma   90.00
#
_symmetry.space_group_name_H-M   'P 1'
#
loop_
_entity.id
_entity.type
_entity.pdbx_description
1 polymer ?
#
loop_
_entity_poly.entity_id
_entity_poly.type
_entity_poly.pdbx_seq_one_letter_code
_entity_poly.pdbx_strand_id
1 'polypeptide(L)'
;MTSKVKIKSVNGVTRLEVNGKIPSGIAFHNRLNNFYEYIKQFADTGIELFFSYCVRDWLESWDEHFVKVANQLDAILEFNPRINIVLCLYLSAPVEWAKANPDELCRINGKPSMNTYHVHNTGKKIKATACETAHFSFASEKFDEVSRDHINRTLDFLENYPLKDRVIGMFFGGGITHEWNPFTPDQGPPAEKAFKKFLKKKYKTDARLQKAWNDPKVKLDTVSPPTESELNSPDIGIYFDPAGKGKRLNDWFRAMAESKTNRILNAGRAIKARRPDLITGCFHG
;
A
#
# COMPACT_ATOMS: atom_id res chain seq x y z
N MET A 1 -29.91 1.51 -8.66
CA MET A 1 -29.45 2.87 -9.02
C MET A 1 -27.96 2.93 -8.77
N THR A 2 -27.19 3.44 -9.73
CA THR A 2 -25.74 3.63 -9.59
C THR A 2 -25.44 4.74 -8.59
N SER A 3 -24.62 4.46 -7.59
CA SER A 3 -24.21 5.49 -6.63
C SER A 3 -23.26 6.48 -7.28
N LYS A 4 -23.58 7.77 -7.21
CA LYS A 4 -22.70 8.86 -7.67
C LYS A 4 -21.84 9.33 -6.50
N VAL A 5 -20.53 9.41 -6.71
CA VAL A 5 -19.60 9.83 -5.66
C VAL A 5 -18.66 10.93 -6.13
N LYS A 6 -18.37 11.89 -5.25
CA LYS A 6 -17.35 12.92 -5.48
C LYS A 6 -16.68 13.36 -4.18
N ILE A 7 -15.47 13.91 -4.31
CA ILE A 7 -14.77 14.57 -3.21
C ILE A 7 -15.19 16.04 -3.19
N LYS A 8 -15.52 16.56 -2.00
CA LYS A 8 -15.97 17.95 -1.80
C LYS A 8 -15.31 18.54 -0.56
N SER A 9 -14.95 19.83 -0.62
CA SER A 9 -14.54 20.58 0.58
C SER A 9 -15.78 21.11 1.28
N VAL A 10 -15.92 20.82 2.57
CA VAL A 10 -16.98 21.32 3.44
C VAL A 10 -16.31 21.93 4.67
N ASN A 11 -16.47 23.24 4.85
CA ASN A 11 -15.82 24.01 5.93
C ASN A 11 -14.28 23.82 5.97
N GLY A 12 -13.64 23.78 4.80
CA GLY A 12 -12.20 23.58 4.69
C GLY A 12 -11.71 22.15 4.88
N VAL A 13 -12.62 21.19 5.13
CA VAL A 13 -12.27 19.78 5.30
C VAL A 13 -12.79 18.96 4.14
N THR A 14 -11.93 18.08 3.61
CA THR A 14 -12.30 17.11 2.58
C THR A 14 -13.36 16.15 3.11
N ARG A 15 -14.43 15.96 2.34
CA ARG A 15 -15.55 15.04 2.59
C ARG A 15 -15.87 14.26 1.32
N LEU A 16 -16.45 13.08 1.51
CA LEU A 16 -17.12 12.36 0.43
C LEU A 16 -18.56 12.86 0.33
N GLU A 17 -19.04 13.05 -0.89
CA GLU A 17 -20.47 13.23 -1.18
C GLU A 17 -20.94 12.01 -1.95
N VAL A 18 -21.93 11.29 -1.41
CA VAL A 18 -22.53 10.09 -2.01
C VAL A 18 -23.99 10.41 -2.31
N ASN A 19 -24.40 10.28 -3.58
CA ASN A 19 -25.77 10.57 -4.03
C ASN A 19 -26.31 11.95 -3.59
N GLY A 20 -25.44 12.96 -3.63
CA GLY A 20 -25.77 14.34 -3.25
C GLY A 20 -25.82 14.60 -1.74
N LYS A 21 -25.54 13.59 -0.90
CA LYS A 21 -25.50 13.72 0.56
C LYS A 21 -24.07 13.59 1.06
N ILE A 22 -23.75 14.32 2.12
CA ILE A 22 -22.51 14.10 2.89
C ILE A 22 -22.86 13.05 3.96
N PRO A 23 -22.41 11.79 3.83
CA PRO A 23 -22.63 10.80 4.88
C PRO A 23 -21.94 11.26 6.17
N SER A 24 -22.35 10.68 7.29
CA SER A 24 -21.67 10.92 8.56
C SER A 24 -20.16 10.66 8.39
N GLY A 25 -19.31 11.45 9.05
CA GLY A 25 -17.86 11.23 9.01
C GLY A 25 -17.42 9.90 9.63
N ILE A 26 -18.34 9.19 10.29
CA ILE A 26 -18.11 7.87 10.88
C ILE A 26 -18.36 6.82 9.80
N ALA A 27 -17.31 6.05 9.51
CA ALA A 27 -17.37 4.88 8.65
C ALA A 27 -17.08 3.63 9.47
N PHE A 28 -17.67 2.49 9.10
CA PHE A 28 -17.29 1.20 9.67
C PHE A 28 -16.15 0.59 8.86
N HIS A 29 -15.16 0.00 9.54
CA HIS A 29 -14.07 -0.74 8.89
C HIS A 29 -14.12 -2.21 9.29
N ASN A 30 -14.49 -3.07 8.34
CA ASN A 30 -14.45 -4.52 8.52
C ASN A 30 -13.07 -5.05 8.08
N ARG A 31 -12.27 -5.55 9.02
CA ARG A 31 -11.05 -6.30 8.72
C ARG A 31 -11.26 -7.78 9.01
N LEU A 32 -11.70 -8.53 8.00
CA LEU A 32 -11.88 -10.00 8.04
C LEU A 32 -12.77 -10.50 9.19
N ASN A 33 -13.64 -9.65 9.72
CA ASN A 33 -14.63 -10.03 10.70
C ASN A 33 -15.87 -10.56 9.98
N ASN A 34 -16.24 -11.80 10.30
CA ASN A 34 -17.43 -12.47 9.79
C ASN A 34 -18.56 -12.53 10.82
N PHE A 35 -18.45 -11.81 11.95
CA PHE A 35 -19.52 -11.66 12.91
C PHE A 35 -20.55 -10.62 12.42
N TYR A 36 -21.31 -11.01 11.41
CA TYR A 36 -22.21 -10.14 10.67
C TYR A 36 -23.32 -9.50 11.53
N GLU A 37 -23.79 -10.18 12.57
CA GLU A 37 -24.76 -9.61 13.52
C GLU A 37 -24.21 -8.37 14.23
N TYR A 38 -22.95 -8.40 14.66
CA TYR A 38 -22.28 -7.23 15.24
C TYR A 38 -22.06 -6.13 14.20
N ILE A 39 -21.67 -6.49 12.97
CA ILE A 39 -21.48 -5.52 11.89
C ILE A 39 -22.80 -4.81 11.55
N LYS A 40 -23.92 -5.55 11.51
CA LYS A 40 -25.25 -5.02 11.25
C LYS A 40 -25.66 -3.92 12.24
N GLN A 41 -25.24 -4.01 13.51
CA GLN A 41 -25.54 -2.98 14.51
C GLN A 41 -25.04 -1.59 14.07
N PHE A 42 -23.92 -1.49 13.35
CA PHE A 42 -23.45 -0.22 12.80
C PHE A 42 -24.39 0.31 11.72
N ALA A 43 -24.88 -0.56 10.82
CA ALA A 43 -25.85 -0.17 9.81
C ALA A 43 -27.18 0.30 10.45
N ASP A 44 -27.60 -0.34 11.53
CA ASP A 44 -28.81 0.00 12.28
C ASP A 44 -28.71 1.39 12.95
N THR A 45 -27.50 1.87 13.26
CA THR A 45 -27.27 3.26 13.74
C THR A 45 -27.30 4.32 12.62
N GLY A 46 -27.50 3.91 11.37
CA GLY A 46 -27.52 4.81 10.21
C GLY A 46 -26.15 5.07 9.57
N ILE A 47 -25.12 4.27 9.91
CA ILE A 47 -23.86 4.29 9.15
C ILE A 47 -24.12 3.68 7.77
N GLU A 48 -23.74 4.41 6.72
CA GLU A 48 -23.99 4.02 5.33
C GLU A 48 -22.69 3.90 4.51
N LEU A 49 -21.52 4.14 5.10
CA LEU A 49 -20.22 4.00 4.44
C LEU A 49 -19.38 2.92 5.14
N PHE A 50 -19.10 1.85 4.41
CA PHE A 50 -18.39 0.69 4.92
C PHE A 50 -17.08 0.49 4.15
N PHE A 51 -15.98 0.31 4.87
CA PHE A 51 -14.71 -0.14 4.33
C PHE A 51 -14.65 -1.65 4.54
N SER A 52 -14.70 -2.43 3.46
CA SER A 52 -14.69 -3.89 3.54
C SER A 52 -13.34 -4.41 3.08
N TYR A 53 -12.59 -5.04 3.97
CA TYR A 53 -11.26 -5.56 3.68
C TYR A 53 -11.34 -7.04 3.29
N CYS A 54 -10.78 -7.37 2.13
CA CYS A 54 -10.51 -8.75 1.76
C CYS A 54 -9.01 -8.92 1.56
N VAL A 55 -8.43 -9.88 2.28
CA VAL A 55 -7.03 -10.24 2.13
C VAL A 55 -6.95 -11.52 1.34
N ARG A 56 -6.12 -11.50 0.30
CA ARG A 56 -5.90 -12.67 -0.51
C ARG A 56 -4.96 -13.65 0.18
N ASP A 57 -5.40 -14.90 0.27
CA ASP A 57 -4.54 -16.06 0.46
C ASP A 57 -3.96 -16.47 -0.91
N TRP A 58 -2.64 -16.60 -0.98
CA TRP A 58 -1.95 -17.00 -2.21
C TRP A 58 -2.00 -18.50 -2.49
N LEU A 59 -2.43 -19.31 -1.52
CA LEU A 59 -2.72 -20.74 -1.70
C LEU A 59 -4.05 -20.97 -2.41
N GLU A 60 -4.93 -19.96 -2.38
CA GLU A 60 -6.26 -20.04 -2.97
C GLU A 60 -6.25 -19.59 -4.44
N SER A 61 -7.08 -20.26 -5.22
CA SER A 61 -7.40 -19.82 -6.57
C SER A 61 -8.09 -18.46 -6.55
N TRP A 62 -8.06 -17.76 -7.68
CA TRP A 62 -8.78 -16.50 -7.83
C TRP A 62 -10.30 -16.67 -7.65
N ASP A 63 -10.86 -17.78 -8.11
CA ASP A 63 -12.29 -18.06 -7.98
C ASP A 63 -12.69 -18.26 -6.51
N GLU A 64 -11.92 -19.05 -5.74
CA GLU A 64 -12.14 -19.22 -4.30
C GLU A 64 -12.05 -17.88 -3.55
N HIS A 65 -11.05 -17.06 -3.89
CA HIS A 65 -10.92 -15.73 -3.32
C HIS A 65 -12.14 -14.85 -3.62
N PHE A 66 -12.60 -14.81 -4.87
CA PHE A 66 -13.73 -13.96 -5.26
C PHE A 66 -15.09 -14.47 -4.75
N VAL A 67 -15.26 -15.78 -4.53
CA VAL A 67 -16.42 -16.31 -3.80
C VAL A 67 -16.48 -15.73 -2.38
N LYS A 68 -15.35 -15.65 -1.67
CA LYS A 68 -15.30 -15.04 -0.33
C LYS A 68 -15.60 -13.55 -0.37
N VAL A 69 -15.03 -12.83 -1.35
CA VAL A 69 -15.32 -11.41 -1.54
C VAL A 69 -16.81 -11.21 -1.77
N ALA A 70 -17.43 -11.97 -2.69
CA ALA A 70 -18.85 -11.88 -3.00
C ALA A 70 -19.71 -12.13 -1.76
N ASN A 71 -19.48 -13.24 -1.03
CA ASN A 71 -20.24 -13.57 0.18
C ASN A 71 -20.16 -12.47 1.25
N GLN A 72 -19.00 -11.84 1.40
CA GLN A 72 -18.82 -10.72 2.35
C GLN A 72 -19.55 -9.46 1.88
N LEU A 73 -19.50 -9.14 0.58
CA LEU A 73 -20.22 -7.99 0.02
C LEU A 73 -21.73 -8.19 0.12
N ASP A 74 -22.23 -9.38 -0.24
CA ASP A 74 -23.65 -9.73 -0.17
C ASP A 74 -24.18 -9.61 1.27
N ALA A 75 -23.50 -10.24 2.24
CA ALA A 75 -23.87 -10.14 3.65
C ALA A 75 -23.93 -8.69 4.15
N ILE A 76 -22.95 -7.85 3.80
CA ILE A 76 -22.94 -6.44 4.22
C ILE A 76 -24.07 -5.64 3.54
N LEU A 77 -24.30 -5.87 2.24
CA LEU A 77 -25.29 -5.12 1.46
C LEU A 77 -26.74 -5.52 1.80
N GLU A 78 -26.95 -6.72 2.35
CA GLU A 78 -28.23 -7.18 2.91
C GLU A 78 -28.68 -6.40 4.15
N PHE A 79 -27.74 -5.87 4.95
CA PHE A 79 -28.09 -5.15 6.18
C PHE A 79 -28.96 -3.92 5.91
N ASN A 80 -28.63 -3.16 4.87
CA ASN A 80 -29.34 -1.95 4.51
C ASN A 80 -29.06 -1.56 3.03
N PRO A 81 -30.11 -1.34 2.22
CA PRO A 81 -29.97 -0.96 0.81
C PRO A 81 -29.39 0.44 0.57
N ARG A 82 -29.04 1.20 1.61
CA ARG A 82 -28.34 2.49 1.51
C ARG A 82 -26.82 2.40 1.68
N ILE A 83 -26.28 1.26 2.14
CA ILE A 83 -24.84 1.08 2.36
C ILE A 83 -24.03 1.24 1.07
N ASN A 84 -22.92 1.96 1.12
CA ASN A 84 -21.94 1.99 0.06
C ASN A 84 -20.61 1.45 0.59
N ILE A 85 -19.90 0.74 -0.25
CA ILE A 85 -18.68 0.02 0.11
C ILE A 85 -17.48 0.66 -0.56
N VAL A 86 -16.43 0.88 0.23
CA VAL A 86 -15.06 1.03 -0.25
C VAL A 86 -14.38 -0.32 -0.09
N LEU A 87 -14.12 -1.01 -1.20
CA LEU A 87 -13.47 -2.31 -1.18
C LEU A 87 -11.98 -2.13 -0.93
N CYS A 88 -11.48 -2.72 0.14
CA CYS A 88 -10.09 -2.58 0.55
C CYS A 88 -9.29 -3.82 0.18
N LEU A 89 -8.14 -3.61 -0.48
CA LEU A 89 -7.20 -4.66 -0.88
C LEU A 89 -5.89 -4.56 -0.10
N TYR A 90 -5.30 -5.70 0.22
CA TYR A 90 -3.90 -5.77 0.62
C TYR A 90 -3.05 -6.21 -0.56
N LEU A 91 -2.18 -5.33 -1.02
CA LEU A 91 -1.22 -5.61 -2.08
C LEU A 91 -0.01 -6.31 -1.47
N SER A 92 0.05 -7.63 -1.68
CA SER A 92 1.10 -8.53 -1.19
C SER A 92 1.85 -9.19 -2.34
N ALA A 93 3.05 -9.70 -2.04
CA ALA A 93 3.80 -10.57 -2.94
C ALA A 93 3.78 -12.01 -2.41
N PRO A 94 3.42 -13.02 -3.24
CA PRO A 94 3.51 -14.41 -2.82
C PRO A 94 4.97 -14.85 -2.64
N VAL A 95 5.17 -15.89 -1.82
CA VAL A 95 6.49 -16.50 -1.59
C VAL A 95 7.11 -17.01 -2.89
N GLU A 96 6.32 -17.60 -3.79
CA GLU A 96 6.85 -18.10 -5.07
C GLU A 96 7.35 -16.97 -5.98
N TRP A 97 6.70 -15.80 -5.96
CA TRP A 97 7.21 -14.62 -6.65
C TRP A 97 8.55 -14.17 -6.07
N ALA A 98 8.69 -14.21 -4.75
CA ALA A 98 9.93 -13.83 -4.07
C ALA A 98 11.10 -14.77 -4.40
N LYS A 99 10.84 -16.08 -4.47
CA LYS A 99 11.82 -17.08 -4.92
C LYS A 99 12.27 -16.84 -6.36
N ALA A 100 11.35 -16.47 -7.24
CA ALA A 100 11.63 -16.19 -8.64
C ALA A 100 12.26 -14.79 -8.86
N ASN A 101 12.11 -13.87 -7.91
CA ASN A 101 12.57 -12.48 -8.01
C ASN A 101 13.38 -12.05 -6.77
N PRO A 102 14.46 -12.76 -6.42
CA PRO A 102 15.23 -12.45 -5.20
C PRO A 102 15.88 -11.07 -5.22
N ASP A 103 16.11 -10.47 -6.39
CA ASP A 103 16.65 -9.12 -6.52
C ASP A 103 15.61 -8.02 -6.30
N GLU A 104 14.33 -8.36 -6.25
CA GLU A 104 13.25 -7.41 -5.97
C GLU A 104 12.91 -7.33 -4.48
N LEU A 105 13.61 -8.08 -3.63
CA LEU A 105 13.39 -8.13 -2.20
C LEU A 105 14.29 -7.13 -1.45
N CYS A 106 13.81 -6.66 -0.29
CA CYS A 106 14.64 -5.98 0.68
C CYS A 106 15.84 -6.86 1.08
N ARG A 107 16.92 -6.25 1.55
CA ARG A 107 18.11 -6.97 2.02
C ARG A 107 18.18 -6.99 3.53
N ILE A 108 18.55 -8.13 4.10
CA ILE A 108 18.92 -8.32 5.50
C ILE A 108 20.32 -8.91 5.51
N ASN A 109 21.28 -8.24 6.16
CA ASN A 109 22.69 -8.66 6.17
C ASN A 109 23.26 -8.94 4.76
N GLY A 110 22.91 -8.08 3.80
CA GLY A 110 23.34 -8.18 2.40
C GLY A 110 22.66 -9.26 1.56
N LYS A 111 21.73 -10.04 2.13
CA LYS A 111 21.02 -11.14 1.44
C LYS A 111 19.55 -10.81 1.21
N PRO A 112 18.90 -11.31 0.13
CA PRO A 112 17.46 -11.18 -0.04
C PRO A 112 16.70 -11.65 1.21
N SER A 113 15.76 -10.83 1.68
CA SER A 113 14.87 -11.18 2.78
C SER A 113 13.83 -12.17 2.29
N MET A 114 14.14 -13.46 2.36
CA MET A 114 13.20 -14.56 2.11
C MET A 114 12.16 -14.73 3.23
N ASN A 115 12.20 -13.88 4.26
CA ASN A 115 11.17 -13.82 5.29
C ASN A 115 9.85 -13.30 4.71
N THR A 116 8.77 -13.71 5.36
CA THR A 116 7.43 -13.21 5.10
C THR A 116 6.89 -12.44 6.29
N TYR A 117 6.03 -11.47 5.99
CA TYR A 117 5.22 -10.79 6.98
C TYR A 117 3.83 -11.42 7.01
N HIS A 118 3.43 -11.90 8.18
CA HIS A 118 2.07 -12.37 8.41
C HIS A 118 1.13 -11.17 8.51
N VAL A 119 0.14 -11.16 7.62
CA VAL A 119 -0.82 -10.07 7.43
C VAL A 119 -1.89 -10.08 8.56
N HIS A 120 -1.79 -11.03 9.50
CA HIS A 120 -2.71 -11.25 10.61
C HIS A 120 -1.97 -11.33 11.95
N ASN A 121 -2.58 -10.72 12.97
CA ASN A 121 -2.22 -10.91 14.36
C ASN A 121 -3.38 -11.61 15.08
N THR A 122 -3.74 -12.83 14.64
CA THR A 122 -4.90 -13.56 15.21
C THR A 122 -4.55 -14.35 16.47
N GLY A 123 -3.36 -14.22 17.04
CA GLY A 123 -2.93 -14.90 18.28
C GLY A 123 -2.85 -16.43 18.20
N LYS A 124 -3.45 -17.05 17.19
CA LYS A 124 -3.30 -18.46 16.85
C LYS A 124 -2.21 -18.57 15.80
N LYS A 125 -1.25 -19.46 16.01
CA LYS A 125 -0.29 -19.90 14.99
C LYS A 125 -1.08 -20.55 13.83
N ILE A 126 -1.62 -19.73 12.94
CA ILE A 126 -2.11 -20.19 11.64
C ILE A 126 -0.87 -20.70 10.93
N LYS A 127 -0.95 -21.93 10.39
CA LYS A 127 0.15 -22.55 9.64
C LYS A 127 0.70 -21.54 8.65
N ALA A 128 2.02 -21.31 8.72
CA ALA A 128 2.74 -20.44 7.80
C ALA A 128 2.32 -20.79 6.37
N THR A 129 1.73 -19.84 5.64
CA THR A 129 1.49 -19.75 4.18
C THR A 129 0.20 -19.05 3.76
N ALA A 130 -0.85 -18.97 4.59
CA ALA A 130 -2.18 -18.57 4.09
C ALA A 130 -2.42 -17.05 3.94
N CYS A 131 -1.60 -16.19 4.51
CA CYS A 131 -1.83 -14.75 4.43
C CYS A 131 -0.54 -14.00 4.70
N GLU A 132 0.39 -14.15 3.76
CA GLU A 132 1.75 -13.69 3.88
C GLU A 132 2.11 -12.81 2.70
N THR A 133 3.02 -11.86 2.97
CA THR A 133 3.72 -11.14 1.91
C THR A 133 5.21 -11.32 2.08
N ALA A 134 5.92 -11.53 0.98
CA ALA A 134 7.36 -11.38 0.98
C ALA A 134 7.75 -9.92 1.27
N HIS A 135 8.97 -9.74 1.80
CA HIS A 135 9.57 -8.43 2.02
C HIS A 135 10.07 -7.82 0.71
N PHE A 136 9.16 -7.49 -0.20
CA PHE A 136 9.49 -6.80 -1.46
C PHE A 136 10.06 -5.40 -1.20
N SER A 137 10.94 -4.94 -2.08
CA SER A 137 11.42 -3.57 -2.09
C SER A 137 10.29 -2.61 -2.46
N PHE A 138 10.24 -1.47 -1.78
CA PHE A 138 9.25 -0.44 -2.06
C PHE A 138 9.51 0.29 -3.38
N ALA A 139 10.69 0.07 -3.96
CA ALA A 139 11.12 0.57 -5.26
C ALA A 139 11.06 -0.51 -6.37
N SER A 140 10.52 -1.69 -6.09
CA SER A 140 10.40 -2.78 -7.07
C SER A 140 9.38 -2.46 -8.16
N GLU A 141 9.86 -2.29 -9.38
CA GLU A 141 9.01 -2.12 -10.57
C GLU A 141 8.27 -3.42 -10.92
N LYS A 142 8.87 -4.59 -10.67
CA LYS A 142 8.21 -5.89 -10.88
C LYS A 142 7.06 -6.13 -9.90
N PHE A 143 7.18 -5.66 -8.66
CA PHE A 143 6.09 -5.75 -7.70
C PHE A 143 4.88 -4.88 -8.09
N ASP A 144 5.10 -3.76 -8.79
CA ASP A 144 4.00 -2.97 -9.36
C ASP A 144 3.18 -3.80 -10.37
N GLU A 145 3.80 -4.76 -11.07
CA GLU A 145 3.10 -5.67 -11.98
C GLU A 145 2.21 -6.67 -11.23
N VAL A 146 2.71 -7.24 -10.12
CA VAL A 146 1.92 -8.11 -9.23
C VAL A 146 0.73 -7.35 -8.66
N SER A 147 0.97 -6.11 -8.21
CA SER A 147 -0.08 -5.24 -7.69
C SER A 147 -1.14 -4.93 -8.76
N ARG A 148 -0.70 -4.65 -9.99
CA ARG A 148 -1.60 -4.35 -11.11
C ARG A 148 -2.42 -5.57 -11.55
N ASP A 149 -1.83 -6.76 -11.57
CA ASP A 149 -2.57 -8.01 -11.84
C ASP A 149 -3.67 -8.24 -10.81
N HIS A 150 -3.36 -8.07 -9.51
CA HIS A 150 -4.36 -8.19 -8.45
C HIS A 150 -5.49 -7.18 -8.63
N ILE A 151 -5.17 -5.90 -8.83
CA ILE A 151 -6.15 -4.84 -9.07
C ILE A 151 -7.02 -5.18 -10.28
N ASN A 152 -6.42 -5.57 -11.40
CA ASN A 152 -7.17 -5.86 -12.62
C ASN A 152 -8.14 -7.01 -12.44
N ARG A 153 -7.74 -8.09 -11.78
CA ARG A 153 -8.62 -9.23 -11.52
C ARG A 153 -9.76 -8.88 -10.57
N THR A 154 -9.50 -8.05 -9.55
CA THR A 154 -10.57 -7.53 -8.69
C THR A 154 -11.55 -6.68 -9.48
N LEU A 155 -11.08 -5.88 -10.44
CA LEU A 155 -11.94 -5.10 -11.32
C LEU A 155 -12.75 -6.00 -12.27
N ASP A 156 -12.16 -7.07 -12.81
CA ASP A 156 -12.86 -8.06 -13.63
C ASP A 156 -13.98 -8.75 -12.83
N PHE A 157 -13.71 -9.11 -11.57
CA PHE A 157 -14.73 -9.60 -10.65
C PHE A 157 -15.85 -8.57 -10.45
N LEU A 158 -15.50 -7.32 -10.12
CA LEU A 158 -16.49 -6.27 -9.88
C LEU A 158 -17.31 -5.94 -11.14
N GLU A 159 -16.78 -6.07 -12.34
CA GLU A 159 -17.55 -5.86 -13.58
C GLU A 159 -18.71 -6.84 -13.72
N ASN A 160 -18.55 -8.06 -13.18
CA ASN A 160 -19.55 -9.14 -13.20
C ASN A 160 -20.40 -9.22 -11.92
N TYR A 161 -20.02 -8.52 -10.86
CA TYR A 161 -20.74 -8.55 -9.58
C TYR A 161 -22.08 -7.79 -9.66
N PRO A 162 -23.24 -8.40 -9.30
CA PRO A 162 -24.56 -7.79 -9.48
C PRO A 162 -24.76 -6.45 -8.77
N LEU A 163 -24.13 -6.25 -7.61
CA LEU A 163 -24.23 -5.03 -6.81
C LEU A 163 -22.99 -4.13 -6.94
N LYS A 164 -22.23 -4.25 -8.04
CA LYS A 164 -21.00 -3.45 -8.29
C LYS A 164 -21.16 -1.95 -8.13
N ASP A 165 -22.35 -1.43 -8.42
CA ASP A 165 -22.71 -0.02 -8.27
C ASP A 165 -22.74 0.48 -6.82
N ARG A 166 -22.73 -0.45 -5.86
CA ARG A 166 -22.64 -0.16 -4.41
C ARG A 166 -21.19 -0.12 -3.93
N VAL A 167 -20.24 -0.57 -4.76
CA VAL A 167 -18.81 -0.39 -4.53
C VAL A 167 -18.42 0.95 -5.16
N ILE A 168 -18.23 1.96 -4.30
CA ILE A 168 -18.00 3.36 -4.71
C ILE A 168 -16.52 3.76 -4.68
N GLY A 169 -15.67 2.87 -4.19
CA GLY A 169 -14.24 3.12 -4.13
C GLY A 169 -13.43 1.87 -3.83
N MET A 170 -12.13 2.01 -4.01
CA MET A 170 -11.14 1.01 -3.67
C MET A 170 -10.01 1.65 -2.86
N PHE A 171 -9.73 1.06 -1.71
CA PHE A 171 -8.57 1.44 -0.89
C PHE A 171 -7.55 0.32 -0.92
N PHE A 172 -6.27 0.66 -0.81
CA PHE A 172 -5.22 -0.34 -0.82
C PHE A 172 -4.19 -0.10 0.29
N GLY A 173 -3.83 -1.20 0.94
CA GLY A 173 -2.73 -1.31 1.87
C GLY A 173 -1.62 -2.17 1.30
N GLY A 174 -0.46 -2.11 1.95
CA GLY A 174 0.71 -2.92 1.64
C GLY A 174 1.76 -2.72 2.73
N GLY A 175 2.82 -3.52 2.74
CA GLY A 175 3.86 -3.40 3.78
C GLY A 175 3.41 -3.87 5.16
N ILE A 176 4.23 -3.60 6.18
CA ILE A 176 3.89 -3.90 7.58
C ILE A 176 2.67 -3.07 7.98
N THR A 177 1.85 -3.62 8.88
CA THR A 177 0.58 -3.05 9.40
C THR A 177 -0.47 -2.70 8.34
N HIS A 178 -0.20 -2.96 7.05
CA HIS A 178 -1.03 -2.58 5.90
C HIS A 178 -1.02 -1.08 5.58
N GLU A 179 -0.13 -0.32 6.21
CA GLU A 179 -0.10 1.14 6.12
C GLU A 179 1.09 1.66 5.30
N TRP A 180 1.64 0.80 4.44
CA TRP A 180 2.85 1.06 3.67
C TRP A 180 4.05 1.36 4.57
N ASN A 181 4.13 0.67 5.72
CA ASN A 181 5.35 0.66 6.51
C ASN A 181 6.38 -0.30 5.89
N PRO A 182 7.66 0.11 5.75
CA PRO A 182 8.69 -0.74 5.19
C PRO A 182 8.94 -1.97 6.08
N PHE A 183 9.30 -3.10 5.47
CA PHE A 183 9.54 -4.35 6.20
C PHE A 183 10.82 -4.34 7.05
N THR A 184 11.82 -3.63 6.53
CA THR A 184 13.19 -3.54 7.03
C THR A 184 13.87 -2.40 6.25
N PRO A 185 15.00 -1.83 6.70
CA PRO A 185 15.80 -0.95 5.85
C PRO A 185 16.09 -1.57 4.49
N ASP A 186 15.60 -0.95 3.43
CA ASP A 186 15.68 -1.53 2.09
C ASP A 186 16.99 -1.15 1.41
N GLN A 187 17.98 -2.02 1.48
CA GLN A 187 19.27 -1.88 0.79
C GLN A 187 19.34 -2.75 -0.48
N GLY A 188 18.18 -3.15 -1.03
CA GLY A 188 18.12 -3.98 -2.23
C GLY A 188 18.49 -3.23 -3.51
N PRO A 189 18.78 -3.97 -4.59
CA PRO A 189 19.06 -3.39 -5.91
C PRO A 189 18.00 -2.37 -6.39
N PRO A 190 16.67 -2.56 -6.18
CA PRO A 190 15.67 -1.59 -6.61
C PRO A 190 15.77 -0.28 -5.81
N ALA A 191 16.03 -0.36 -4.51
CA ALA A 191 16.21 0.81 -3.66
C ALA A 191 17.48 1.59 -4.02
N GLU A 192 18.59 0.89 -4.31
CA GLU A 192 19.81 1.51 -4.84
C GLU A 192 19.55 2.22 -6.17
N LYS A 193 18.88 1.53 -7.12
CA LYS A 193 18.50 2.11 -8.42
C LYS A 193 17.64 3.37 -8.24
N ALA A 194 16.64 3.31 -7.36
CA ALA A 194 15.78 4.44 -7.05
C ALA A 194 16.54 5.60 -6.40
N PHE A 195 17.48 5.31 -5.50
CA PHE A 195 18.31 6.32 -4.87
C PHE A 195 19.21 7.03 -5.87
N LYS A 196 19.92 6.29 -6.73
CA LYS A 196 20.71 6.87 -7.82
C LYS A 196 19.85 7.72 -8.74
N LYS A 197 18.65 7.25 -9.13
CA LYS A 197 17.70 8.01 -9.95
C LYS A 197 17.27 9.31 -9.26
N PHE A 198 16.96 9.27 -7.97
CA PHE A 198 16.61 10.44 -7.18
C PHE A 198 17.76 11.47 -7.14
N LEU A 199 18.99 11.02 -6.87
CA LEU A 199 20.15 11.89 -6.79
C LEU A 199 20.49 12.51 -8.16
N LYS A 200 20.42 11.73 -9.25
CA LYS A 200 20.60 12.25 -10.61
C LYS A 200 19.55 13.30 -10.94
N LYS A 201 18.29 13.07 -10.58
CA LYS A 201 17.19 14.04 -10.76
C LYS A 201 17.45 15.33 -9.96
N LYS A 202 17.91 15.21 -8.72
CA LYS A 202 18.10 16.34 -7.79
C LYS A 202 19.37 17.16 -8.08
N TYR A 203 20.52 16.51 -8.22
CA TYR A 203 21.82 17.18 -8.30
C TYR A 203 22.33 17.38 -9.72
N LYS A 204 21.90 16.55 -10.68
CA LYS A 204 22.32 16.57 -12.09
C LYS A 204 23.78 16.22 -12.37
N THR A 205 24.72 16.63 -11.52
CA THR A 205 26.18 16.46 -11.70
C THR A 205 26.85 16.04 -10.41
N ASP A 206 27.95 15.28 -10.50
CA ASP A 206 28.76 14.87 -9.35
C ASP A 206 29.23 16.07 -8.51
N ALA A 207 29.71 17.16 -9.13
CA ALA A 207 30.17 18.35 -8.42
C ALA A 207 29.11 18.97 -7.49
N ARG A 208 27.83 18.96 -7.92
CA ARG A 208 26.70 19.46 -7.11
C ARG A 208 26.37 18.52 -5.95
N LEU A 209 26.45 17.19 -6.18
CA LEU A 209 26.28 16.19 -5.13
C LEU A 209 27.39 16.30 -4.09
N GLN A 210 28.65 16.34 -4.53
CA GLN A 210 29.84 16.46 -3.69
C GLN A 210 29.80 17.71 -2.82
N LYS A 211 29.46 18.86 -3.41
CA LYS A 211 29.26 20.12 -2.67
C LYS A 211 28.13 20.00 -1.65
N ALA A 212 27.01 19.38 -2.02
CA ALA A 212 25.86 19.27 -1.13
C ALA A 212 26.12 18.36 0.07
N TRP A 213 26.82 17.24 -0.12
CA TRP A 213 27.10 16.27 0.93
C TRP A 213 28.42 16.54 1.66
N ASN A 214 29.20 17.53 1.22
CA ASN A 214 30.55 17.80 1.69
C ASN A 214 31.46 16.54 1.60
N ASP A 215 31.34 15.82 0.48
CA ASP A 215 32.11 14.61 0.20
C ASP A 215 32.69 14.71 -1.22
N PRO A 216 34.01 14.95 -1.38
CA PRO A 216 34.62 15.10 -2.70
C PRO A 216 34.72 13.78 -3.49
N LYS A 217 34.49 12.62 -2.86
CA LYS A 217 34.66 11.30 -3.49
C LYS A 217 33.36 10.70 -4.01
N VAL A 218 32.20 11.19 -3.54
CA VAL A 218 30.92 10.65 -3.98
C VAL A 218 30.66 10.94 -5.45
N LYS A 219 30.04 9.98 -6.14
CA LYS A 219 29.60 10.10 -7.53
C LYS A 219 28.17 9.57 -7.68
N LEU A 220 27.41 10.16 -8.60
CA LEU A 220 26.02 9.80 -8.86
C LEU A 220 25.84 8.34 -9.30
N ASP A 221 26.82 7.75 -9.98
CA ASP A 221 26.73 6.39 -10.52
C ASP A 221 27.19 5.31 -9.54
N THR A 222 28.07 5.65 -8.60
CA THR A 222 28.69 4.69 -7.67
C THR A 222 28.22 4.85 -6.22
N VAL A 223 27.33 5.80 -5.94
CA VAL A 223 26.77 5.98 -4.60
C VAL A 223 25.94 4.77 -4.17
N SER A 224 26.20 4.30 -2.95
CA SER A 224 25.50 3.18 -2.33
C SER A 224 24.46 3.67 -1.31
N PRO A 225 23.39 2.88 -1.07
CA PRO A 225 22.49 3.07 0.07
C PRO A 225 23.25 3.23 1.39
N PRO A 226 22.72 3.99 2.37
CA PRO A 226 23.22 3.95 3.73
C PRO A 226 23.15 2.55 4.32
N THR A 227 24.18 2.19 5.08
CA THR A 227 24.23 0.96 5.88
C THR A 227 23.23 1.03 7.04
N GLU A 228 22.89 -0.13 7.63
CA GLU A 228 21.97 -0.16 8.77
C GLU A 228 22.55 0.56 9.99
N SER A 229 23.87 0.47 10.19
CA SER A 229 24.57 1.22 11.22
C SER A 229 24.46 2.73 11.02
N GLU A 230 24.64 3.22 9.78
CA GLU A 230 24.48 4.65 9.47
C GLU A 230 23.05 5.14 9.70
N LEU A 231 22.03 4.32 9.40
CA LEU A 231 20.62 4.65 9.62
C LEU A 231 20.24 4.71 11.11
N ASN A 232 21.05 4.13 12.00
CA ASN A 232 20.82 4.08 13.44
C ASN A 232 21.85 4.89 14.25
N SER A 233 22.69 5.70 13.59
CA SER A 233 23.75 6.49 14.25
C SER A 233 23.56 8.00 14.01
N PRO A 234 22.53 8.63 14.60
CA PRO A 234 22.33 10.08 14.54
C PRO A 234 23.47 10.84 15.25
N ASP A 235 23.85 11.99 14.70
CA ASP A 235 24.94 12.83 15.22
C ASP A 235 24.51 13.69 16.44
N ILE A 236 23.23 14.05 16.52
CA ILE A 236 22.69 14.97 17.54
C ILE A 236 21.48 14.32 18.22
N GLY A 237 21.72 13.52 19.26
CA GLY A 237 20.66 12.81 19.97
C GLY A 237 19.95 11.81 19.06
N ILE A 238 18.73 12.13 18.61
CA ILE A 238 17.96 11.32 17.64
C ILE A 238 17.89 11.96 16.23
N TYR A 239 18.59 13.08 16.01
CA TYR A 239 18.54 13.85 14.78
C TYR A 239 19.82 13.69 13.95
N PHE A 240 19.64 13.57 12.63
CA PHE A 240 20.73 13.64 11.65
C PHE A 240 21.04 15.09 11.30
N ASP A 241 22.30 15.42 11.08
CA ASP A 241 22.71 16.73 10.57
C ASP A 241 21.96 17.05 9.25
N PRO A 242 21.21 18.16 9.15
CA PRO A 242 20.59 18.55 7.89
C PRO A 242 21.61 18.88 6.77
N ALA A 243 22.86 19.15 7.14
CA ALA A 243 24.00 19.38 6.26
C ALA A 243 24.99 18.19 6.26
N GLY A 244 26.08 18.32 5.50
CA GLY A 244 27.19 17.36 5.50
C GLY A 244 26.76 15.90 5.33
N LYS A 245 27.23 15.04 6.24
CA LYS A 245 26.99 13.59 6.21
C LYS A 245 25.51 13.22 6.43
N GLY A 246 24.81 13.91 7.32
CA GLY A 246 23.38 13.64 7.57
C GLY A 246 22.50 14.02 6.38
N LYS A 247 22.96 14.92 5.50
CA LYS A 247 22.26 15.25 4.26
C LYS A 247 22.13 14.06 3.29
N ARG A 248 23.09 13.14 3.27
CA ARG A 248 22.98 11.87 2.52
C ARG A 248 21.83 11.01 3.03
N LEU A 249 21.69 10.90 4.36
CA LEU A 249 20.62 10.12 5.00
C LEU A 249 19.25 10.77 4.75
N ASN A 250 19.17 12.10 4.85
CA ASN A 250 17.96 12.85 4.48
C ASN A 250 17.55 12.62 3.03
N ASP A 251 18.50 12.63 2.09
CA ASP A 251 18.22 12.32 0.69
C ASP A 251 17.79 10.87 0.48
N TRP A 252 18.37 9.92 1.23
CA TRP A 252 17.96 8.52 1.22
C TRP A 252 16.50 8.35 1.68
N PHE A 253 16.13 8.90 2.85
CA PHE A 253 14.76 8.81 3.35
C PHE A 253 13.76 9.46 2.39
N ARG A 254 14.12 10.59 1.77
CA ARG A 254 13.29 11.23 0.74
C ARG A 254 13.14 10.37 -0.51
N ALA A 255 14.22 9.73 -0.98
CA ALA A 255 14.14 8.82 -2.12
C ALA A 255 13.23 7.61 -1.83
N MET A 256 13.36 7.02 -0.64
CA MET A 256 12.50 5.90 -0.22
C MET A 256 11.04 6.32 -0.04
N ALA A 257 10.79 7.52 0.50
CA ALA A 257 9.46 8.09 0.58
C ALA A 257 8.86 8.35 -0.81
N GLU A 258 9.63 8.87 -1.78
CA GLU A 258 9.19 9.06 -3.17
C GLU A 258 8.84 7.70 -3.82
N SER A 259 9.64 6.65 -3.59
CA SER A 259 9.33 5.29 -4.06
C SER A 259 8.03 4.74 -3.44
N LYS A 260 7.85 4.89 -2.11
CA LYS A 260 6.59 4.54 -1.42
C LYS A 260 5.40 5.24 -2.05
N THR A 261 5.47 6.57 -2.19
CA THR A 261 4.38 7.38 -2.76
C THR A 261 4.08 7.01 -4.20
N ASN A 262 5.11 6.84 -5.05
CA ASN A 262 4.90 6.50 -6.45
C ASN A 262 4.14 5.19 -6.62
N ARG A 263 4.44 4.19 -5.80
CA ARG A 263 3.75 2.89 -5.83
C ARG A 263 2.29 2.99 -5.42
N ILE A 264 2.01 3.71 -4.33
CA ILE A 264 0.64 4.03 -3.90
C ILE A 264 -0.12 4.70 -5.06
N LEU A 265 0.50 5.68 -5.72
CA LEU A 265 -0.11 6.37 -6.85
C LEU A 265 -0.29 5.46 -8.07
N ASN A 266 0.63 4.53 -8.33
CA ASN A 266 0.54 3.58 -9.43
C ASN A 266 -0.66 2.63 -9.27
N ALA A 267 -0.90 2.13 -8.06
CA ALA A 267 -2.10 1.34 -7.75
C ALA A 267 -3.39 2.14 -8.00
N GLY A 268 -3.45 3.39 -7.50
CA GLY A 268 -4.58 4.28 -7.76
C GLY A 268 -4.80 4.57 -9.25
N ARG A 269 -3.73 4.81 -10.01
CA ARG A 269 -3.79 5.02 -11.47
C ARG A 269 -4.29 3.79 -12.21
N ALA A 270 -3.87 2.59 -11.82
CA ALA A 270 -4.34 1.34 -12.43
C ALA A 270 -5.86 1.19 -12.28
N ILE A 271 -6.41 1.51 -11.11
CA ILE A 271 -7.86 1.52 -10.88
C ILE A 271 -8.53 2.59 -11.75
N LYS A 272 -8.04 3.84 -11.70
CA LYS A 272 -8.62 4.97 -12.42
C LYS A 272 -8.60 4.82 -13.94
N ALA A 273 -7.65 4.07 -14.48
CA ALA A 273 -7.57 3.78 -15.91
C ALA A 273 -8.77 2.97 -16.43
N ARG A 274 -9.37 2.12 -15.59
CA ARG A 274 -10.55 1.30 -15.93
C ARG A 274 -11.84 1.83 -15.34
N ARG A 275 -11.77 2.40 -14.13
CA ARG A 275 -12.90 2.89 -13.35
C ARG A 275 -12.62 4.30 -12.83
N PRO A 276 -12.65 5.32 -13.70
CA PRO A 276 -12.36 6.70 -13.32
C PRO A 276 -13.36 7.26 -12.30
N ASP A 277 -14.55 6.65 -12.20
CA ASP A 277 -15.63 6.98 -11.28
C ASP A 277 -15.37 6.54 -9.83
N LEU A 278 -14.61 5.47 -9.60
CA LEU A 278 -14.34 4.95 -8.24
C LEU A 278 -13.40 5.87 -7.46
N ILE A 279 -13.68 6.16 -6.19
CA ILE A 279 -12.68 6.81 -5.34
C ILE A 279 -11.53 5.84 -5.08
N THR A 280 -10.31 6.36 -5.15
CA THR A 280 -9.10 5.60 -4.80
C THR A 280 -8.45 6.19 -3.56
N GLY A 281 -7.98 5.35 -2.65
CA GLY A 281 -7.21 5.80 -1.49
C GLY A 281 -6.32 4.70 -0.92
N CYS A 282 -5.66 5.00 0.18
CA CYS A 282 -4.76 4.07 0.86
C CYS A 282 -4.78 4.32 2.37
N PHE A 283 -4.41 3.29 3.13
CA PHE A 283 -4.03 3.45 4.54
C PHE A 283 -2.55 3.77 4.56
N HIS A 284 -2.14 4.93 5.08
CA HIS A 284 -0.75 5.37 5.04
C HIS A 284 -0.29 5.80 6.43
N GLY A 285 0.81 5.18 6.88
CA GLY A 285 1.54 5.49 8.10
C GLY A 285 2.88 6.18 7.82
#